data_AF-A0A8T4PUD5-F1
#
_entry.id   AF-A0A8T4PUD5-F1
#
_cell.length_a   1.000
_cell.length_b   1.000
_cell.length_c   1.000
_cell.angle_alpha   90.00
_cell.angle_beta   90.00
_cell.angle_gamma   90.00
#
_symmetry.space_group_name_H-M   'P 1'
#
loop_
_entity.id
_entity.type
_entity.pdbx_description
1 polymer ?
#
loop_
_entity_poly.entity_id
_entity_poly.type
_entity_poly.pdbx_seq_one_letter_code
_entity_poly.pdbx_strand_id
1 'polypeptide(L)'
;KSVVQKFLPYSSYLNVDEVENIDKAWAEVAAKMGMDAKEVREQILPLAAMFSVGEHLRSLLFALSDGALPSNVGGGYNLRVILRRALGFIDSYGWKVDVNDLCDWHASYLKPLFPELSENLETVKKILDVEKRKHAATREKTRQIVSKLLDKEISEDKLVELYDSNGILPDVVKEEAAKAGKRVIVPEDFYAKVAERHEQQEQIHATNKGEDDEEDGLYETKALYFDDYLLTEYDKGRILKVKEAGAVPYEGTTKSDIQDISGPRTGWIILNETIFYPTSGGQIHDLGTINGIRVSDVYKKGRAIRIVVEDVRPFKKGDIVQQKVEREQRIQLAQHHTATHVVGAAARMILGSHINQAGAKKTSEKAHLDITHFDALTDEETKKIEKKANELVKKD
;
A
#
# COMPACT_ATOMS: atom_id res chain seq x y z
N LYS A 1 18.68 15.93 -43.54
CA LYS A 1 18.24 15.90 -42.13
C LYS A 1 17.74 14.49 -41.84
N SER A 2 18.17 13.87 -40.75
CA SER A 2 17.63 12.56 -40.35
C SER A 2 16.12 12.65 -40.15
N VAL A 3 15.41 11.52 -40.26
CA VAL A 3 13.96 11.47 -40.01
C VAL A 3 13.63 12.03 -38.63
N VAL A 4 14.47 11.75 -37.62
CA VAL A 4 14.40 12.31 -36.27
C VAL A 4 14.43 13.84 -36.27
N GLN A 5 15.38 14.47 -36.96
CA GLN A 5 15.48 15.93 -37.02
C GLN A 5 14.28 16.59 -37.69
N LYS A 6 13.62 15.88 -38.63
CA LYS A 6 12.38 16.34 -39.25
C LYS A 6 11.16 16.12 -38.35
N PHE A 7 11.19 15.09 -37.50
CA PHE A 7 10.12 14.73 -36.58
C PHE A 7 10.06 15.65 -35.35
N LEU A 8 11.21 16.00 -34.75
CA LEU A 8 11.28 16.74 -33.47
C LEU A 8 10.42 18.02 -33.41
N PRO A 9 10.33 18.88 -34.44
CA PRO A 9 9.46 20.06 -34.39
C PRO A 9 7.96 19.75 -34.27
N TYR A 10 7.56 18.51 -34.58
CA TYR A 10 6.17 18.07 -34.60
C TYR A 10 5.85 17.05 -33.50
N SER A 11 6.81 16.69 -32.64
CA SER A 11 6.59 15.63 -31.64
C SER A 11 5.48 15.97 -30.64
N SER A 12 5.26 17.25 -30.35
CA SER A 12 4.20 17.71 -29.45
C SER A 12 2.79 17.49 -29.99
N TYR A 13 2.62 17.30 -31.30
CA TYR A 13 1.32 17.01 -31.91
C TYR A 13 0.82 15.61 -31.58
N LEU A 14 1.67 14.75 -31.01
CA LEU A 14 1.37 13.37 -30.62
C LEU A 14 1.12 13.26 -29.11
N ASN A 15 0.58 14.31 -28.49
CA ASN A 15 0.17 14.25 -27.09
C ASN A 15 -1.15 13.47 -26.97
N VAL A 16 -1.11 12.29 -26.36
CA VAL A 16 -2.26 11.40 -26.19
C VAL A 16 -3.38 12.06 -25.36
N ASP A 17 -3.02 12.97 -24.45
CA ASP A 17 -3.98 13.65 -23.57
C ASP A 17 -4.78 14.75 -24.29
N GLU A 18 -4.25 15.25 -25.42
CA GLU A 18 -4.84 16.37 -26.17
C GLU A 18 -5.51 15.94 -27.47
N VAL A 19 -5.36 14.67 -27.85
CA VAL A 19 -5.74 14.21 -29.18
C VAL A 19 -6.72 13.04 -29.12
N GLU A 20 -7.93 13.25 -29.66
CA GLU A 20 -8.99 12.22 -29.71
C GLU A 20 -8.62 10.98 -30.54
N ASN A 21 -7.74 11.14 -31.54
CA ASN A 21 -7.32 10.03 -32.39
C ASN A 21 -5.85 10.17 -32.82
N ILE A 22 -5.00 9.39 -32.17
CA ILE A 22 -3.56 9.40 -32.43
C ILE A 22 -3.20 8.91 -33.84
N ASP A 23 -3.96 8.00 -34.45
CA ASP A 23 -3.68 7.53 -35.81
C ASP A 23 -3.82 8.69 -36.82
N LYS A 24 -4.79 9.57 -36.61
CA LYS A 24 -4.91 10.82 -37.39
C LYS A 24 -3.74 11.76 -37.10
N ALA A 25 -3.36 11.93 -35.84
CA ALA A 25 -2.22 12.77 -35.45
C ALA A 25 -0.91 12.34 -36.13
N TRP A 26 -0.65 11.03 -36.15
CA TRP A 26 0.50 10.46 -36.87
C TRP A 26 0.41 10.70 -38.37
N ALA A 27 -0.77 10.61 -38.98
CA ALA A 27 -0.95 10.92 -40.40
C ALA A 27 -0.68 12.40 -40.70
N GLU A 28 -1.12 13.32 -39.83
CA GLU A 28 -0.86 14.75 -39.97
C GLU A 28 0.63 15.09 -39.82
N VAL A 29 1.30 14.50 -38.83
CA VAL A 29 2.75 14.67 -38.64
C VAL A 29 3.51 14.14 -39.85
N ALA A 30 3.16 12.96 -40.34
CA ALA A 30 3.78 12.37 -41.52
C ALA A 30 3.58 13.23 -42.78
N ALA A 31 2.37 13.77 -42.97
CA ALA A 31 2.07 14.69 -44.07
C ALA A 31 2.91 15.99 -43.98
N LYS A 32 3.07 16.57 -42.79
CA LYS A 32 3.95 17.75 -42.56
C LYS A 32 5.42 17.43 -42.83
N MET A 33 5.85 16.19 -42.59
CA MET A 33 7.20 15.72 -42.90
C MET A 33 7.40 15.37 -44.38
N GLY A 34 6.32 15.27 -45.16
CA GLY A 34 6.32 14.78 -46.54
C GLY A 34 6.74 13.31 -46.63
N MET A 35 6.35 12.49 -45.64
CA MET A 35 6.72 11.09 -45.51
C MET A 35 5.49 10.21 -45.29
N ASP A 36 5.65 8.90 -45.50
CA ASP A 36 4.60 7.94 -45.17
C ASP A 36 4.52 7.71 -43.65
N ALA A 37 3.30 7.66 -43.10
CA ALA A 37 3.09 7.54 -41.66
C ALA A 37 3.65 6.23 -41.08
N LYS A 38 3.64 5.15 -41.86
CA LYS A 38 4.22 3.87 -41.43
C LYS A 38 5.74 3.97 -41.34
N GLU A 39 6.38 4.59 -42.34
CA GLU A 39 7.84 4.79 -42.35
C GLU A 39 8.31 5.67 -41.18
N VAL A 40 7.58 6.75 -40.88
CA VAL A 40 7.89 7.61 -39.74
C VAL A 40 7.76 6.81 -38.43
N ARG A 41 6.67 6.04 -38.26
CA ARG A 41 6.47 5.21 -37.06
C ARG A 41 7.56 4.16 -36.88
N GLU A 42 7.93 3.45 -37.95
CA GLU A 42 8.98 2.41 -37.90
C GLU A 42 10.34 2.96 -37.45
N GLN A 43 10.66 4.22 -37.75
CA GLN A 43 11.92 4.85 -37.33
C GLN A 43 11.84 5.54 -35.96
N ILE A 44 10.69 6.12 -35.60
CA ILE A 44 10.54 6.90 -34.38
C ILE A 44 10.18 6.05 -33.16
N LEU A 45 9.32 5.04 -33.31
CA LEU A 45 8.87 4.22 -32.17
C LEU A 45 10.01 3.49 -31.44
N PRO A 46 11.01 2.89 -32.12
CA PRO A 46 12.16 2.30 -31.42
C PRO A 46 12.94 3.32 -30.59
N LEU A 47 13.09 4.56 -31.08
CA LEU A 47 13.77 5.62 -30.34
C LEU A 47 12.96 6.08 -29.12
N ALA A 48 11.65 6.26 -29.28
CA ALA A 48 10.74 6.60 -28.18
C ALA A 48 10.74 5.51 -27.10
N ALA A 49 10.75 4.24 -27.50
CA ALA A 49 10.89 3.11 -26.58
C ALA A 49 12.25 3.13 -25.85
N MET A 50 13.35 3.43 -26.55
CA MET A 50 14.67 3.53 -25.93
C MET A 50 14.74 4.63 -24.87
N PHE A 51 14.17 5.81 -25.15
CA PHE A 51 14.03 6.89 -24.16
C PHE A 51 13.15 6.48 -22.98
N SER A 52 12.04 5.77 -23.25
CA SER A 52 11.13 5.28 -22.21
C SER A 52 11.82 4.28 -21.27
N VAL A 53 12.62 3.35 -21.81
CA VAL A 53 13.40 2.39 -21.01
C VAL A 53 14.37 3.13 -20.08
N GLY A 54 15.13 4.10 -20.60
CA GLY A 54 16.05 4.89 -19.80
C GLY A 54 15.34 5.65 -18.67
N GLU A 55 14.24 6.33 -18.98
CA GLU A 55 13.51 7.12 -17.98
C GLU A 55 12.81 6.24 -16.93
N HIS A 56 12.22 5.11 -17.34
CA HIS A 56 11.62 4.15 -16.42
C HIS A 56 12.65 3.55 -15.46
N LEU A 57 13.82 3.12 -15.97
CA LEU A 57 14.87 2.54 -15.12
C LEU A 57 15.51 3.58 -14.21
N ARG A 58 15.64 4.83 -14.67
CA ARG A 58 16.04 5.94 -13.80
C ARG A 58 15.02 6.15 -12.69
N SER A 59 13.73 6.21 -13.01
CA SER A 59 12.65 6.41 -12.03
C SER A 59 12.60 5.27 -11.01
N LEU A 60 12.77 4.03 -11.47
CA LEU A 60 12.89 2.84 -10.62
C LEU A 60 14.11 2.92 -9.72
N LEU A 61 15.26 3.34 -10.23
CA LEU A 61 16.48 3.47 -9.42
C LEU A 61 16.24 4.40 -8.22
N PHE A 62 15.59 5.55 -8.41
CA PHE A 62 15.22 6.44 -7.31
C PHE A 62 14.24 5.77 -6.35
N ALA A 63 13.09 5.31 -6.85
CA ALA A 63 12.03 4.76 -6.00
C ALA A 63 12.49 3.55 -5.18
N LEU A 64 13.27 2.65 -5.79
CA LEU A 64 13.80 1.46 -5.13
C LEU A 64 14.91 1.80 -4.13
N SER A 65 15.73 2.84 -4.41
CA SER A 65 16.74 3.33 -3.47
C SER A 65 16.10 3.95 -2.22
N ASP A 66 14.95 4.62 -2.39
CA ASP A 66 14.15 5.18 -1.28
C ASP A 66 13.37 4.10 -0.51
N GLY A 67 13.46 2.83 -0.94
CA GLY A 67 12.85 1.68 -0.26
C GLY A 67 11.41 1.38 -0.68
N ALA A 68 10.89 2.03 -1.72
CA ALA A 68 9.65 1.60 -2.35
C ALA A 68 9.88 0.26 -3.08
N LEU A 69 8.85 -0.59 -3.16
CA LEU A 69 8.95 -1.90 -3.79
C LEU A 69 7.84 -2.11 -4.82
N PRO A 70 8.12 -2.81 -5.94
CA PRO A 70 7.08 -3.21 -6.88
C PRO A 70 6.06 -4.14 -6.21
N SER A 71 4.77 -3.84 -6.32
CA SER A 71 3.69 -4.56 -5.64
C SER A 71 2.43 -4.66 -6.52
N ASN A 72 1.37 -5.27 -5.99
CA ASN A 72 0.04 -5.30 -6.64
C ASN A 72 -0.89 -4.18 -6.16
N VAL A 73 -0.44 -3.32 -5.25
CA VAL A 73 -1.31 -2.37 -4.52
C VAL A 73 -0.64 -1.00 -4.36
N GLY A 74 -1.42 0.06 -4.46
CA GLY A 74 -0.98 1.45 -4.29
C GLY A 74 0.22 1.84 -5.15
N GLY A 75 1.09 2.71 -4.65
CA GLY A 75 2.25 3.22 -5.40
C GLY A 75 3.23 2.15 -5.90
N GLY A 76 3.29 0.99 -5.23
CA GLY A 76 4.13 -0.14 -5.69
C GLY A 76 3.62 -0.78 -6.98
N TYR A 77 2.33 -0.66 -7.28
CA TYR A 77 1.75 -1.08 -8.55
C TYR A 77 2.38 -0.31 -9.72
N ASN A 78 2.49 1.01 -9.61
CA ASN A 78 3.08 1.86 -10.64
C ASN A 78 4.55 1.52 -10.92
N LEU A 79 5.33 1.20 -9.87
CA LEU A 79 6.71 0.75 -10.04
C LEU A 79 6.79 -0.57 -10.82
N ARG A 80 5.88 -1.51 -10.53
CA ARG A 80 5.79 -2.74 -11.30
C ARG A 80 5.42 -2.49 -12.75
N VAL A 81 4.48 -1.57 -13.01
CA VAL A 81 4.02 -1.18 -14.36
C VAL A 81 5.20 -0.72 -15.20
N ILE A 82 5.95 0.28 -14.73
CA ILE A 82 7.04 0.88 -15.49
C ILE A 82 8.20 -0.11 -15.70
N LEU A 83 8.49 -0.98 -14.73
CA LEU A 83 9.50 -2.04 -14.88
C LEU A 83 9.10 -3.03 -15.97
N ARG A 84 7.86 -3.52 -15.93
CA ARG A 84 7.37 -4.48 -16.92
C ARG A 84 7.30 -3.85 -18.32
N ARG A 85 6.91 -2.57 -18.42
CA ARG A 85 6.91 -1.82 -19.68
C ARG A 85 8.33 -1.68 -20.25
N ALA A 86 9.32 -1.36 -19.42
CA ALA A 86 10.71 -1.29 -19.84
C ALA A 86 11.23 -2.65 -20.36
N LEU A 87 10.96 -3.74 -19.62
CA LEU A 87 11.30 -5.10 -20.05
C LEU A 87 10.58 -5.48 -21.36
N GLY A 88 9.31 -5.10 -21.49
CA GLY A 88 8.52 -5.32 -22.71
C GLY A 88 9.10 -4.63 -23.94
N PHE A 89 9.63 -3.40 -23.80
CA PHE A 89 10.33 -2.72 -24.89
C PHE A 89 11.65 -3.40 -25.27
N ILE A 90 12.45 -3.79 -24.26
CA ILE A 90 13.72 -4.51 -24.50
C ILE A 90 13.47 -5.80 -25.28
N ASP A 91 12.45 -6.56 -24.87
CA ASP A 91 12.06 -7.82 -25.50
C ASP A 91 11.49 -7.60 -26.92
N SER A 92 10.58 -6.63 -27.11
CA SER A 92 9.87 -6.42 -28.38
C SER A 92 10.79 -5.94 -29.50
N TYR A 93 11.82 -5.16 -29.17
CA TYR A 93 12.85 -4.72 -30.11
C TYR A 93 14.09 -5.64 -30.15
N GLY A 94 14.12 -6.70 -29.34
CA GLY A 94 15.21 -7.68 -29.33
C GLY A 94 16.56 -7.11 -28.88
N TRP A 95 16.55 -6.10 -28.00
CA TRP A 95 17.77 -5.46 -27.52
C TRP A 95 18.51 -6.35 -26.53
N LYS A 96 19.82 -6.52 -26.71
CA LYS A 96 20.69 -7.27 -25.81
C LYS A 96 21.26 -6.34 -24.74
N VAL A 97 20.40 -5.88 -23.84
CA VAL A 97 20.77 -4.96 -22.75
C VAL A 97 20.26 -5.52 -21.44
N ASP A 98 21.10 -5.51 -20.40
CA ASP A 98 20.65 -5.82 -19.05
C ASP A 98 20.18 -4.55 -18.33
N VAL A 99 19.07 -4.66 -17.61
CA VAL A 99 18.51 -3.56 -16.82
C VAL A 99 19.46 -3.16 -15.69
N ASN A 100 20.24 -4.11 -15.18
CA ASN A 100 21.25 -3.87 -14.15
C ASN A 100 22.38 -2.95 -14.66
N ASP A 101 22.84 -3.15 -15.90
CA ASP A 101 23.87 -2.30 -16.52
C ASP A 101 23.36 -0.87 -16.72
N LEU A 102 22.09 -0.72 -17.10
CA LEU A 102 21.46 0.60 -17.25
C LEU A 102 21.34 1.33 -15.90
N CYS A 103 21.02 0.61 -14.82
CA CYS A 103 21.04 1.16 -13.46
C CYS A 103 22.47 1.57 -13.04
N ASP A 104 23.50 0.79 -13.40
CA ASP A 104 24.90 1.16 -13.16
C ASP A 104 25.28 2.49 -13.84
N TRP A 105 24.86 2.66 -15.09
CA TRP A 105 25.12 3.89 -15.85
C TRP A 105 24.39 5.09 -15.25
N HIS A 106 23.13 4.93 -14.86
CA HIS A 106 22.37 5.99 -14.20
C HIS A 106 22.97 6.37 -12.84
N ALA A 107 23.31 5.39 -12.00
CA ALA A 107 23.89 5.65 -10.69
C ALA A 107 25.25 6.35 -10.82
N SER A 108 26.08 5.92 -11.78
CA SER A 108 27.38 6.54 -12.06
C SER A 108 27.25 7.98 -12.56
N TYR A 109 26.31 8.23 -13.49
CA TYR A 109 26.05 9.57 -14.03
C TYR A 109 25.53 10.54 -12.96
N LEU A 110 24.67 10.05 -12.06
CA LEU A 110 23.99 10.87 -11.04
C LEU A 110 24.76 10.97 -9.72
N LYS A 111 25.81 10.17 -9.52
CA LYS A 111 26.61 10.10 -8.29
C LYS A 111 27.04 11.46 -7.70
N PRO A 112 27.43 12.49 -8.49
CA PRO A 112 27.81 13.78 -7.92
C PRO A 112 26.68 14.51 -7.18
N LEU A 113 25.43 14.23 -7.53
CA LEU A 113 24.24 14.85 -6.94
C LEU A 113 23.50 13.90 -5.99
N PHE A 114 23.51 12.60 -6.29
CA PHE A 114 22.75 11.55 -5.61
C PHE A 114 23.64 10.33 -5.32
N PRO A 115 24.63 10.43 -4.41
CA PRO A 115 25.54 9.34 -4.08
C PRO A 115 24.83 8.10 -3.53
N GLU A 116 23.71 8.28 -2.84
CA GLU A 116 22.87 7.23 -2.25
C GLU A 116 22.35 6.21 -3.27
N LEU A 117 22.19 6.62 -4.53
CA LEU A 117 21.82 5.70 -5.62
C LEU A 117 22.89 4.64 -5.88
N SER A 118 24.17 5.02 -5.71
CA SER A 118 25.28 4.08 -5.83
C SER A 118 25.40 3.18 -4.60
N GLU A 119 25.07 3.70 -3.41
CA GLU A 119 25.13 2.95 -2.15
C GLU A 119 24.07 1.85 -2.09
N ASN A 120 22.87 2.13 -2.60
CA ASN A 120 21.75 1.19 -2.60
C ASN A 120 21.68 0.28 -3.85
N LEU A 121 22.58 0.46 -4.81
CA LEU A 121 22.52 -0.17 -6.13
C LEU A 121 22.46 -1.70 -6.09
N GLU A 122 23.21 -2.33 -5.19
CA GLU A 122 23.19 -3.79 -5.01
C GLU A 122 21.82 -4.31 -4.55
N THR A 123 21.14 -3.56 -3.68
CA THR A 123 19.77 -3.89 -3.24
C THR A 123 18.79 -3.72 -4.42
N VAL A 124 18.94 -2.64 -5.18
CA VAL A 124 18.11 -2.37 -6.37
C VAL A 124 18.25 -3.50 -7.39
N LYS A 125 19.48 -3.92 -7.72
CA LYS A 125 19.74 -5.03 -8.65
C LYS A 125 19.06 -6.33 -8.21
N LYS A 126 19.17 -6.68 -6.92
CA LYS A 126 18.47 -7.87 -6.37
C LYS A 126 16.96 -7.80 -6.55
N ILE A 127 16.35 -6.63 -6.30
CA ILE A 127 14.92 -6.41 -6.50
C ILE A 127 14.56 -6.60 -7.98
N LEU A 128 15.31 -5.98 -8.89
CA LEU A 128 15.08 -6.09 -10.33
C LEU A 128 15.22 -7.53 -10.83
N ASP A 129 16.21 -8.28 -10.35
CA ASP A 129 16.42 -9.69 -10.72
C ASP A 129 15.27 -10.58 -10.26
N VAL A 130 14.75 -10.36 -9.05
CA VAL A 130 13.57 -11.06 -8.54
C VAL A 130 12.36 -10.75 -9.40
N GLU A 131 12.10 -9.48 -9.69
CA GLU A 131 10.96 -9.08 -10.52
C GLU A 131 11.09 -9.53 -11.98
N LYS A 132 12.31 -9.55 -12.55
CA LYS A 132 12.59 -10.09 -13.88
C LYS A 132 12.28 -11.59 -13.95
N ARG A 133 12.69 -12.37 -12.94
CA ARG A 133 12.36 -13.80 -12.83
C ARG A 133 10.85 -14.03 -12.70
N LYS A 134 10.17 -13.26 -11.83
CA LYS A 134 8.71 -13.32 -11.69
C LYS A 134 8.01 -12.97 -13.00
N HIS A 135 8.45 -11.91 -13.68
CA HIS A 135 7.90 -11.48 -14.95
C HIS A 135 8.06 -12.56 -16.03
N ALA A 136 9.23 -13.18 -16.14
CA ALA A 136 9.45 -14.29 -17.07
C ALA A 136 8.53 -15.48 -16.78
N ALA A 137 8.35 -15.85 -15.51
CA ALA A 137 7.43 -16.91 -15.11
C ALA A 137 5.96 -16.55 -15.39
N THR A 138 5.58 -15.28 -15.21
CA THR A 138 4.24 -14.80 -15.57
C THR A 138 4.04 -14.84 -17.08
N ARG A 139 4.99 -14.37 -17.90
CA ARG A 139 4.88 -14.36 -19.37
C ARG A 139 4.59 -15.74 -19.95
N GLU A 140 5.18 -16.81 -19.41
CA GLU A 140 4.90 -18.17 -19.89
C GLU A 140 3.44 -18.57 -19.63
N LYS A 141 2.92 -18.29 -18.44
CA LYS A 141 1.50 -18.51 -18.12
C LYS A 141 0.60 -17.61 -18.96
N THR A 142 1.00 -16.36 -19.18
CA THR A 142 0.32 -15.39 -20.04
C THR A 142 0.13 -15.92 -21.45
N ARG A 143 1.19 -16.48 -22.07
CA ARG A 143 1.10 -17.08 -23.42
C ARG A 143 0.02 -18.15 -23.49
N GLN A 144 -0.08 -19.01 -22.47
CA GLN A 144 -1.11 -20.05 -22.40
C GLN A 144 -2.52 -19.52 -22.17
N ILE A 145 -2.66 -18.42 -21.44
CA ILE A 145 -3.95 -17.76 -21.18
C ILE A 145 -4.43 -17.03 -22.43
N VAL A 146 -3.55 -16.23 -23.04
CA VAL A 146 -3.84 -15.50 -24.27
C VAL A 146 -4.18 -16.46 -25.39
N SER A 147 -3.42 -17.55 -25.58
CA SER A 147 -3.73 -18.54 -26.64
C SER A 147 -5.14 -19.13 -26.56
N LYS A 148 -5.69 -19.28 -25.34
CA LYS A 148 -7.08 -19.72 -25.09
C LYS A 148 -8.13 -18.59 -25.21
N LEU A 149 -7.70 -17.33 -25.11
CA LEU A 149 -8.54 -16.12 -25.15
C LEU A 149 -8.50 -15.38 -26.50
N LEU A 150 -7.61 -15.79 -27.40
CA LEU A 150 -7.87 -15.82 -28.84
C LEU A 150 -9.13 -16.69 -29.03
N ASP A 151 -9.60 -17.16 -30.18
CA ASP A 151 -11.02 -17.61 -30.33
C ASP A 151 -12.12 -16.54 -30.03
N LYS A 152 -12.08 -15.77 -28.93
CA LYS A 152 -12.98 -14.66 -28.59
C LYS A 152 -12.42 -13.29 -28.98
N GLU A 153 -13.27 -12.28 -29.00
CA GLU A 153 -12.89 -10.87 -29.15
C GLU A 153 -12.42 -10.33 -27.79
N ILE A 154 -11.26 -9.67 -27.76
CA ILE A 154 -10.66 -9.13 -26.54
C ILE A 154 -11.08 -7.66 -26.42
N SER A 155 -11.99 -7.35 -25.50
CA SER A 155 -12.39 -5.97 -25.18
C SER A 155 -11.32 -5.24 -24.38
N GLU A 156 -11.41 -3.90 -24.34
CA GLU A 156 -10.56 -3.04 -23.50
C GLU A 156 -10.68 -3.41 -22.02
N ASP A 157 -11.90 -3.62 -21.51
CA ASP A 157 -12.12 -4.07 -20.13
C ASP A 157 -11.42 -5.39 -19.83
N LYS A 158 -11.36 -6.29 -20.82
CA LYS A 158 -10.66 -7.57 -20.67
C LYS A 158 -9.15 -7.38 -20.65
N LEU A 159 -8.60 -6.43 -21.41
CA LEU A 159 -7.19 -6.05 -21.32
C LEU A 159 -6.86 -5.50 -19.93
N VAL A 160 -7.74 -4.66 -19.37
CA VAL A 160 -7.58 -4.14 -18.00
C VAL A 160 -7.63 -5.28 -16.98
N GLU A 161 -8.59 -6.19 -17.08
CA GLU A 161 -8.70 -7.34 -16.19
C GLU A 161 -7.46 -8.25 -16.26
N LEU A 162 -6.98 -8.56 -17.48
CA LEU A 162 -5.78 -9.37 -17.70
C LEU A 162 -4.54 -8.67 -17.13
N TYR A 163 -4.51 -7.34 -17.20
CA TYR A 163 -3.43 -6.55 -16.65
C TYR A 163 -3.45 -6.54 -15.12
N ASP A 164 -4.59 -6.23 -14.50
CA ASP A 164 -4.73 -6.16 -13.04
C ASP A 164 -4.65 -7.54 -12.37
N SER A 165 -5.38 -8.52 -12.90
CA SER A 165 -5.53 -9.83 -12.27
C SER A 165 -4.38 -10.78 -12.58
N ASN A 166 -3.82 -10.68 -13.80
CA ASN A 166 -2.81 -11.62 -14.28
C ASN A 166 -1.46 -10.94 -14.53
N GLY A 167 -1.38 -9.61 -14.45
CA GLY A 167 -0.14 -8.88 -14.71
C GLY A 167 0.28 -8.87 -16.17
N ILE A 168 -0.65 -9.14 -17.08
CA ILE A 168 -0.42 -9.34 -18.51
C ILE A 168 -0.39 -7.99 -19.20
N LEU A 169 0.78 -7.55 -19.65
CA LEU A 169 0.93 -6.32 -20.42
C LEU A 169 0.11 -6.38 -21.72
N PRO A 170 -0.65 -5.32 -22.07
CA PRO A 170 -1.37 -5.26 -23.34
C PRO A 170 -0.47 -5.46 -24.57
N ASP A 171 0.78 -4.99 -24.51
CA ASP A 171 1.76 -5.17 -25.58
C ASP A 171 2.07 -6.65 -25.82
N VAL A 172 2.12 -7.46 -24.76
CA VAL A 172 2.30 -8.92 -24.86
C VAL A 172 1.05 -9.57 -25.45
N VAL A 173 -0.14 -9.11 -25.07
CA VAL A 173 -1.40 -9.60 -25.68
C VAL A 173 -1.42 -9.29 -27.18
N LYS A 174 -1.02 -8.08 -27.57
CA LYS A 174 -0.95 -7.63 -28.96
C LYS A 174 0.05 -8.46 -29.78
N GLU A 175 1.24 -8.72 -29.24
CA GLU A 175 2.27 -9.55 -29.89
C GLU A 175 1.79 -10.99 -30.09
N GLU A 176 1.24 -11.62 -29.06
CA GLU A 176 0.77 -13.00 -29.11
C GLU A 176 -0.49 -13.15 -30.00
N ALA A 177 -1.39 -12.17 -29.98
CA ALA A 177 -2.52 -12.12 -30.91
C ALA A 177 -2.07 -12.00 -32.36
N ALA A 178 -1.06 -11.15 -32.64
CA ALA A 178 -0.51 -10.99 -33.99
C ALA A 178 0.11 -12.29 -34.53
N LYS A 179 0.82 -13.06 -33.68
CA LYS A 179 1.36 -14.38 -34.05
C LYS A 179 0.26 -15.38 -34.45
N ALA A 180 -0.92 -15.24 -33.86
CA ALA A 180 -2.09 -16.05 -34.18
C ALA A 180 -3.00 -15.42 -35.26
N GLY A 181 -2.54 -14.37 -35.95
CA GLY A 181 -3.29 -13.70 -37.01
C GLY A 181 -4.47 -12.84 -36.55
N LYS A 182 -4.58 -12.52 -35.26
CA LYS A 182 -5.61 -11.62 -34.71
C LYS A 182 -5.04 -10.23 -34.43
N ARG A 183 -5.86 -9.20 -34.64
CA ARG A 183 -5.50 -7.81 -34.31
C ARG A 183 -6.14 -7.41 -33.00
N VAL A 184 -5.33 -7.13 -31.99
CA VAL A 184 -5.76 -6.51 -30.73
C VAL A 184 -5.36 -5.04 -30.75
N ILE A 185 -6.33 -4.17 -30.47
CA ILE A 185 -6.11 -2.73 -30.35
C ILE A 185 -5.91 -2.45 -28.87
N VAL A 186 -4.73 -1.94 -28.53
CA VAL A 186 -4.42 -1.45 -27.19
C VAL A 186 -4.64 0.06 -27.22
N PRO A 187 -5.53 0.61 -26.37
CA PRO A 187 -5.67 2.05 -26.22
C PRO A 187 -4.36 2.69 -25.79
N GLU A 188 -4.00 3.85 -26.33
CA GLU A 188 -2.75 4.51 -25.96
C GLU A 188 -2.79 5.08 -24.53
N ASP A 189 -3.98 5.42 -24.04
CA ASP A 189 -4.26 5.89 -22.68
C ASP A 189 -4.45 4.75 -21.66
N PHE A 190 -4.23 3.49 -22.07
CA PHE A 190 -4.49 2.31 -21.24
C PHE A 190 -3.84 2.39 -19.85
N TYR A 191 -2.55 2.74 -19.78
CA TYR A 191 -1.83 2.79 -18.51
C TYR A 191 -2.30 3.93 -17.60
N ALA A 192 -2.75 5.06 -18.18
CA ALA A 192 -3.30 6.18 -17.42
C ALA A 192 -4.65 5.79 -16.78
N LYS A 193 -5.55 5.19 -17.56
CA LYS A 193 -6.85 4.68 -17.08
C LYS A 193 -6.70 3.65 -15.95
N VAL A 194 -5.71 2.76 -16.08
CA VAL A 194 -5.45 1.76 -15.05
C VAL A 194 -4.95 2.44 -13.77
N ALA A 195 -4.02 3.40 -13.86
CA ALA A 195 -3.54 4.13 -12.70
C ALA A 195 -4.68 4.86 -11.97
N GLU A 196 -5.55 5.57 -12.70
CA GLU A 196 -6.72 6.26 -12.13
C GLU A 196 -7.67 5.31 -11.40
N ARG A 197 -7.89 4.10 -11.93
CA ARG A 197 -8.75 3.09 -11.31
C ARG A 197 -8.24 2.64 -9.94
N HIS A 198 -6.93 2.48 -9.80
CA HIS A 198 -6.31 2.10 -8.53
C HIS A 198 -6.33 3.23 -7.50
N GLU A 199 -6.16 4.49 -7.93
CA GLU A 199 -6.31 5.66 -7.05
C GLU A 199 -7.74 5.79 -6.49
N GLN A 200 -8.76 5.55 -7.32
CA GLN A 200 -10.16 5.60 -6.88
C GLN A 200 -10.52 4.50 -5.87
N GLN A 201 -9.95 3.29 -6.00
CA GLN A 201 -10.19 2.20 -5.05
C GLN A 201 -9.59 2.50 -3.66
N GLU A 202 -8.42 3.15 -3.59
CA GLU A 202 -7.82 3.57 -2.32
C GLU A 202 -8.70 4.59 -1.57
N GLN A 203 -9.38 5.50 -2.29
CA GLN A 203 -10.27 6.48 -1.67
C GLN A 203 -11.55 5.86 -1.09
N ILE A 204 -12.10 4.82 -1.72
CA ILE A 204 -13.33 4.15 -1.25
C ILE A 204 -13.09 3.40 0.06
N HIS A 205 -11.92 2.78 0.23
CA HIS A 205 -11.58 2.01 1.43
C HIS A 205 -11.30 2.89 2.68
N ALA A 206 -11.06 4.19 2.51
CA ALA A 206 -10.80 5.10 3.63
C ALA A 206 -12.07 5.50 4.43
N THR A 207 -13.27 5.26 3.90
CA THR A 207 -14.48 6.01 4.30
C THR A 207 -15.52 5.21 5.11
N ASN A 208 -15.10 4.24 5.92
CA ASN A 208 -16.01 3.55 6.87
C ASN A 208 -15.43 3.49 8.29
N LYS A 209 -15.27 4.66 8.93
CA LYS A 209 -15.20 4.75 10.40
C LYS A 209 -16.57 5.25 10.89
N GLY A 210 -17.18 4.48 11.80
CA GLY A 210 -18.59 4.60 12.19
C GLY A 210 -19.05 5.97 12.67
N GLU A 211 -20.38 6.16 12.65
CA GLU A 211 -21.13 7.38 12.98
C GLU A 211 -20.38 8.40 13.85
N ASP A 212 -19.97 9.50 13.20
CA ASP A 212 -19.34 10.65 13.83
C ASP A 212 -20.36 11.37 14.73
N ASP A 213 -20.14 11.36 16.03
CA ASP A 213 -20.77 12.34 16.93
C ASP A 213 -19.91 13.62 16.85
N GLU A 214 -20.43 14.66 16.19
CA GLU A 214 -19.70 15.92 15.94
C GLU A 214 -19.18 16.57 17.24
N GLU A 215 -19.85 16.32 18.37
CA GLU A 215 -19.48 16.85 19.69
C GLU A 215 -18.20 16.25 20.30
N ASP A 216 -17.67 15.13 19.77
CA ASP A 216 -16.46 14.52 20.34
C ASP A 216 -15.24 15.44 20.24
N GLY A 217 -15.20 16.31 19.22
CA GLY A 217 -14.12 17.28 19.02
C GLY A 217 -14.03 18.35 20.12
N LEU A 218 -15.04 18.44 20.99
CA LEU A 218 -15.10 19.36 22.12
C LEU A 218 -14.38 18.84 23.37
N TYR A 219 -13.98 17.57 23.39
CA TYR A 219 -13.39 16.93 24.55
C TYR A 219 -11.94 16.51 24.28
N GLU A 220 -11.10 16.66 25.30
CA GLU A 220 -9.71 16.23 25.29
C GLU A 220 -9.46 15.33 26.49
N THR A 221 -8.90 14.15 26.23
CA THR A 221 -8.51 13.19 27.27
C THR A 221 -7.00 13.15 27.39
N LYS A 222 -6.47 13.47 28.58
CA LYS A 222 -5.06 13.26 28.91
C LYS A 222 -4.80 11.77 29.12
N ALA A 223 -3.90 11.23 28.31
CA ALA A 223 -3.50 9.84 28.34
C ALA A 223 -2.33 9.62 29.31
N LEU A 224 -2.62 9.14 30.52
CA LEU A 224 -1.61 8.97 31.59
C LEU A 224 -0.64 7.81 31.30
N TYR A 225 -1.03 6.87 30.43
CA TYR A 225 -0.18 5.75 30.03
C TYR A 225 1.07 6.17 29.23
N PHE A 226 1.14 7.41 28.74
CA PHE A 226 2.37 7.95 28.14
C PHE A 226 3.43 8.29 29.20
N ASP A 227 3.00 8.68 30.40
CA ASP A 227 3.89 9.06 31.49
C ASP A 227 4.36 7.81 32.26
N ASP A 228 3.42 6.89 32.54
CA ASP A 228 3.71 5.61 33.20
C ASP A 228 2.78 4.50 32.68
N TYR A 229 3.32 3.62 31.83
CA TYR A 229 2.57 2.49 31.28
C TYR A 229 2.36 1.34 32.28
N LEU A 230 3.03 1.37 33.45
CA LEU A 230 2.85 0.39 34.53
C LEU A 230 1.79 0.84 35.55
N LEU A 231 1.27 2.06 35.41
CA LEU A 231 0.14 2.54 36.21
C LEU A 231 -1.13 1.75 35.81
N THR A 232 -1.60 0.90 36.72
CA THR A 232 -2.77 0.04 36.50
C THR A 232 -4.00 0.41 37.32
N GLU A 233 -3.89 1.34 38.26
CA GLU A 233 -5.03 1.84 39.04
C GLU A 233 -4.98 3.36 39.12
N TYR A 234 -6.13 4.02 38.96
CA TYR A 234 -6.24 5.49 39.03
C TYR A 234 -7.64 5.92 39.47
N ASP A 235 -7.75 6.75 40.51
CA ASP A 235 -9.01 7.06 41.19
C ASP A 235 -9.51 8.50 41.01
N LYS A 236 -8.85 9.30 40.17
CA LYS A 236 -9.15 10.73 39.97
C LYS A 236 -9.72 11.07 38.59
N GLY A 237 -10.06 10.06 37.79
CA GLY A 237 -10.64 10.28 36.46
C GLY A 237 -12.03 10.92 36.57
N ARG A 238 -12.25 12.06 35.93
CA ARG A 238 -13.53 12.75 35.88
C ARG A 238 -14.24 12.51 34.56
N ILE A 239 -15.52 12.15 34.61
CA ILE A 239 -16.35 11.96 33.43
C ILE A 239 -16.69 13.31 32.78
N LEU A 240 -16.32 13.47 31.51
CA LEU A 240 -16.62 14.64 30.68
C LEU A 240 -17.92 14.46 29.88
N LYS A 241 -18.18 13.23 29.40
CA LYS A 241 -19.38 12.87 28.64
C LYS A 241 -19.75 11.40 28.89
N VAL A 242 -21.04 11.14 28.87
CA VAL A 242 -21.64 9.80 28.92
C VAL A 242 -22.60 9.69 27.75
N LYS A 243 -22.58 8.57 27.02
CA LYS A 243 -23.56 8.27 25.99
C LYS A 243 -23.98 6.81 26.09
N GLU A 244 -25.28 6.57 26.19
CA GLU A 244 -25.84 5.24 25.96
C GLU A 244 -25.67 4.90 24.47
N ALA A 245 -25.12 3.72 24.17
CA ALA A 245 -25.18 3.22 22.80
C ALA A 245 -26.67 2.99 22.51
N GLY A 246 -27.20 3.62 21.45
CA GLY A 246 -28.56 3.31 21.03
C GLY A 246 -28.67 1.81 20.84
N ALA A 247 -29.72 1.17 21.38
CA ALA A 247 -29.95 -0.25 21.17
C ALA A 247 -29.86 -0.54 19.66
N VAL A 248 -28.89 -1.34 19.25
CA VAL A 248 -28.80 -1.80 17.86
C VAL A 248 -30.04 -2.68 17.66
N PRO A 249 -31.02 -2.29 16.83
CA PRO A 249 -32.19 -3.14 16.61
C PRO A 249 -31.69 -4.42 15.93
N TYR A 250 -31.99 -5.57 16.51
CA TYR A 250 -32.00 -6.81 15.74
C TYR A 250 -33.12 -6.68 14.68
N GLU A 251 -32.89 -7.16 13.46
CA GLU A 251 -33.91 -7.14 12.41
C GLU A 251 -35.21 -7.75 12.94
N GLY A 252 -36.28 -6.93 12.99
CA GLY A 252 -37.61 -7.31 13.47
C GLY A 252 -38.10 -6.63 14.75
N THR A 253 -37.31 -5.77 15.41
CA THR A 253 -37.74 -5.11 16.67
C THR A 253 -38.29 -3.70 16.41
N THR A 254 -39.47 -3.37 16.95
CA THR A 254 -40.09 -2.04 16.79
C THR A 254 -39.73 -1.11 17.96
N LYS A 255 -39.78 0.22 17.73
CA LYS A 255 -39.44 1.23 18.76
C LYS A 255 -40.24 1.11 20.06
N SER A 256 -41.41 0.48 20.04
CA SER A 256 -42.26 0.24 21.21
C SER A 256 -41.78 -0.91 22.11
N ASP A 257 -40.93 -1.81 21.60
CA ASP A 257 -40.44 -2.98 22.35
C ASP A 257 -39.24 -2.65 23.27
N ILE A 258 -38.75 -1.41 23.21
CA ILE A 258 -37.51 -0.94 23.87
C ILE A 258 -37.77 -0.46 25.32
N GLN A 259 -39.04 -0.41 25.76
CA GLN A 259 -39.38 0.27 27.00
C GLN A 259 -39.03 -0.49 28.30
N ASP A 260 -38.71 -1.79 28.24
CA ASP A 260 -38.51 -2.59 29.46
C ASP A 260 -37.45 -3.69 29.35
N ILE A 261 -36.30 -3.39 28.73
CA ILE A 261 -35.15 -4.32 28.72
C ILE A 261 -34.31 -4.08 29.98
N SER A 262 -34.47 -4.96 30.98
CA SER A 262 -33.71 -5.04 32.23
C SER A 262 -32.26 -5.53 32.07
N GLY A 263 -31.71 -5.49 30.85
CA GLY A 263 -30.35 -5.91 30.52
C GLY A 263 -29.30 -4.80 30.64
N PRO A 264 -28.00 -5.15 30.54
CA PRO A 264 -26.91 -4.16 30.51
C PRO A 264 -27.11 -3.20 29.32
N ARG A 265 -27.19 -1.89 29.62
CA ARG A 265 -27.13 -0.86 28.57
C ARG A 265 -25.69 -0.49 28.33
N THR A 266 -25.12 -1.13 27.31
CA THR A 266 -23.79 -0.76 26.82
C THR A 266 -23.78 0.70 26.38
N GLY A 267 -22.65 1.35 26.60
CA GLY A 267 -22.45 2.73 26.23
C GLY A 267 -21.00 3.10 26.40
N TRP A 268 -20.69 4.37 26.20
CA TRP A 268 -19.34 4.85 26.34
C TRP A 268 -19.27 6.11 27.18
N ILE A 269 -18.12 6.28 27.82
CA ILE A 269 -17.78 7.48 28.57
C ILE A 269 -16.50 8.10 28.02
N ILE A 270 -16.36 9.41 28.21
CA ILE A 270 -15.11 10.14 27.98
C ILE A 270 -14.64 10.68 29.32
N LEU A 271 -13.37 10.45 29.65
CA LEU A 271 -12.73 10.96 30.86
C LEU A 271 -11.79 12.14 30.54
N ASN A 272 -11.54 13.00 31.53
CA ASN A 272 -10.50 14.03 31.42
C ASN A 272 -9.08 13.43 31.42
N GLU A 273 -8.87 12.37 32.20
CA GLU A 273 -7.62 11.64 32.33
C GLU A 273 -7.91 10.14 32.36
N THR A 274 -7.18 9.35 31.58
CA THR A 274 -7.37 7.89 31.53
C THR A 274 -6.04 7.14 31.55
N ILE A 275 -6.03 6.00 32.23
CA ILE A 275 -4.94 5.03 32.18
C ILE A 275 -5.17 3.96 31.10
N PHE A 276 -6.37 3.86 30.51
CA PHE A 276 -6.68 2.88 29.47
C PHE A 276 -6.08 3.28 28.11
N TYR A 277 -5.27 2.39 27.54
CA TYR A 277 -4.76 2.51 26.18
C TYR A 277 -5.86 2.16 25.17
N PRO A 278 -6.15 3.02 24.18
CA PRO A 278 -7.09 2.73 23.12
C PRO A 278 -6.48 1.82 22.05
N THR A 279 -7.31 1.05 21.35
CA THR A 279 -6.88 0.29 20.16
C THR A 279 -6.22 1.25 19.17
N SER A 280 -4.92 1.07 18.95
CA SER A 280 -4.11 1.99 18.14
C SER A 280 -2.77 1.34 17.75
N GLY A 281 -2.24 1.68 16.57
CA GLY A 281 -0.94 1.18 16.10
C GLY A 281 -0.87 -0.35 15.95
N GLY A 282 -2.03 -0.99 15.75
CA GLY A 282 -2.16 -2.45 15.70
C GLY A 282 -2.23 -3.12 17.08
N GLN A 283 -2.03 -2.40 18.18
CA GLN A 283 -2.20 -2.95 19.52
C GLN A 283 -3.66 -2.83 19.95
N ILE A 284 -4.21 -3.92 20.49
CA ILE A 284 -5.56 -3.93 21.07
C ILE A 284 -5.63 -3.03 22.31
N HIS A 285 -6.83 -2.55 22.63
CA HIS A 285 -7.09 -1.80 23.84
C HIS A 285 -6.79 -2.61 25.12
N ASP A 286 -6.64 -1.90 26.23
CA ASP A 286 -6.59 -2.54 27.55
C ASP A 286 -7.96 -3.00 28.02
N LEU A 287 -7.97 -4.15 28.69
CA LEU A 287 -9.08 -4.64 29.47
C LEU A 287 -8.99 -4.15 30.92
N GLY A 288 -10.12 -4.14 31.59
CA GLY A 288 -10.20 -3.69 32.97
C GLY A 288 -11.62 -3.31 33.39
N THR A 289 -11.69 -2.47 34.41
CA THR A 289 -12.95 -1.99 34.97
C THR A 289 -12.91 -0.50 35.31
N ILE A 290 -14.07 0.15 35.27
CA ILE A 290 -14.32 1.48 35.82
C ILE A 290 -15.40 1.35 36.89
N ASN A 291 -15.10 1.74 38.14
CA ASN A 291 -15.98 1.52 39.31
C ASN A 291 -16.49 0.07 39.42
N GLY A 292 -15.67 -0.91 39.04
CA GLY A 292 -16.03 -2.34 39.02
C GLY A 292 -16.85 -2.79 37.81
N ILE A 293 -17.24 -1.90 36.90
CA ILE A 293 -17.94 -2.23 35.65
C ILE A 293 -16.91 -2.52 34.56
N ARG A 294 -17.06 -3.63 33.86
CA ARG A 294 -16.11 -4.08 32.84
C ARG A 294 -16.06 -3.14 31.64
N VAL A 295 -14.84 -2.90 31.17
CA VAL A 295 -14.53 -2.21 29.92
C VAL A 295 -14.45 -3.24 28.80
N SER A 296 -15.21 -3.02 27.72
CA SER A 296 -15.30 -3.95 26.58
C SER A 296 -14.57 -3.46 25.32
N ASP A 297 -14.34 -2.15 25.21
CA ASP A 297 -13.54 -1.55 24.14
C ASP A 297 -13.03 -0.17 24.54
N VAL A 298 -11.93 0.26 23.94
CA VAL A 298 -11.36 1.60 24.10
C VAL A 298 -10.85 2.07 22.75
N TYR A 299 -11.31 3.22 22.29
CA TYR A 299 -10.87 3.77 21.02
C TYR A 299 -10.76 5.29 21.06
N LYS A 300 -9.87 5.82 20.22
CA LYS A 300 -9.59 7.25 20.13
C LYS A 300 -10.45 7.88 19.05
N LYS A 301 -11.11 9.00 19.36
CA LYS A 301 -11.89 9.81 18.42
C LYS A 301 -11.44 11.26 18.52
N GLY A 302 -10.69 11.73 17.54
CA GLY A 302 -10.01 13.04 17.63
C GLY A 302 -9.05 13.08 18.82
N ARG A 303 -9.26 14.01 19.75
CA ARG A 303 -8.48 14.15 21.00
C ARG A 303 -9.11 13.44 22.20
N ALA A 304 -10.33 12.93 22.06
CA ALA A 304 -11.02 12.19 23.10
C ALA A 304 -10.70 10.69 23.04
N ILE A 305 -10.73 10.04 24.20
CA ILE A 305 -10.71 8.58 24.31
C ILE A 305 -12.09 8.13 24.80
N ARG A 306 -12.78 7.33 23.98
CA ARG A 306 -14.04 6.70 24.35
C ARG A 306 -13.73 5.35 24.99
N ILE A 307 -14.29 5.14 26.17
CA ILE A 307 -14.19 3.88 26.91
C ILE A 307 -15.59 3.26 26.93
N VAL A 308 -15.74 2.12 26.28
CA VAL A 308 -17.00 1.36 26.22
C VAL A 308 -17.10 0.49 27.45
N VAL A 309 -18.20 0.64 28.17
CA VAL A 309 -18.50 -0.10 29.41
C VAL A 309 -19.73 -0.97 29.21
N GLU A 310 -19.76 -2.12 29.87
CA GLU A 310 -20.87 -3.07 29.76
C GLU A 310 -22.19 -2.49 30.30
N ASP A 311 -22.13 -1.64 31.33
CA ASP A 311 -23.29 -0.90 31.84
C ASP A 311 -22.93 0.57 32.09
N VAL A 312 -23.50 1.48 31.30
CA VAL A 312 -23.20 2.90 31.40
C VAL A 312 -24.13 3.65 32.37
N ARG A 313 -25.26 3.06 32.75
CA ARG A 313 -26.31 3.72 33.56
C ARG A 313 -25.83 4.28 34.90
N PRO A 314 -24.86 3.66 35.60
CA PRO A 314 -24.37 4.20 36.87
C PRO A 314 -23.57 5.50 36.73
N PHE A 315 -23.15 5.87 35.53
CA PHE A 315 -22.26 7.01 35.29
C PHE A 315 -23.01 8.29 34.91
N LYS A 316 -22.56 9.41 35.45
CA LYS A 316 -23.03 10.76 35.10
C LYS A 316 -21.86 11.67 34.78
N LYS A 317 -22.11 12.68 33.94
CA LYS A 317 -21.14 13.74 33.67
C LYS A 317 -20.75 14.43 34.98
N GLY A 318 -19.45 14.58 35.21
CA GLY A 318 -18.87 15.21 36.39
C GLY A 318 -18.41 14.22 37.48
N ASP A 319 -18.85 12.96 37.41
CA ASP A 319 -18.46 11.93 38.38
C ASP A 319 -16.96 11.68 38.39
N ILE A 320 -16.42 11.33 39.56
CA ILE A 320 -15.06 10.84 39.73
C ILE A 320 -15.12 9.31 39.78
N VAL A 321 -14.30 8.65 38.98
CA VAL A 321 -14.30 7.19 38.82
C VAL A 321 -12.93 6.58 39.09
N GLN A 322 -12.97 5.37 39.66
CA GLN A 322 -11.83 4.48 39.80
C GLN A 322 -11.65 3.65 38.55
N GLN A 323 -10.49 3.75 37.93
CA GLN A 323 -10.02 2.98 36.79
C GLN A 323 -9.10 1.87 37.28
N LYS A 324 -9.27 0.67 36.75
CA LYS A 324 -8.39 -0.47 36.99
C LYS A 324 -8.14 -1.22 35.69
N VAL A 325 -6.89 -1.30 35.26
CA VAL A 325 -6.45 -2.04 34.06
C VAL A 325 -5.92 -3.42 34.47
N GLU A 326 -6.14 -4.43 33.63
CA GLU A 326 -5.57 -5.76 33.79
C GLU A 326 -4.05 -5.74 33.55
N ARG A 327 -3.28 -5.81 34.64
CA ARG A 327 -1.82 -5.67 34.64
C ARG A 327 -1.11 -6.66 33.73
N GLU A 328 -1.49 -7.94 33.78
CA GLU A 328 -0.83 -9.00 33.01
C GLU A 328 -1.01 -8.77 31.51
N GLN A 329 -2.24 -8.40 31.09
CA GLN A 329 -2.53 -8.07 29.71
C GLN A 329 -1.72 -6.86 29.23
N ARG A 330 -1.71 -5.77 30.02
CA ARG A 330 -0.93 -4.56 29.70
C ARG A 330 0.55 -4.87 29.48
N ILE A 331 1.15 -5.64 30.38
CA ILE A 331 2.57 -6.03 30.29
C ILE A 331 2.83 -6.86 29.04
N GLN A 332 1.98 -7.85 28.76
CA GLN A 332 2.12 -8.70 27.59
C GLN A 332 2.01 -7.89 26.28
N LEU A 333 1.06 -6.95 26.21
CA LEU A 333 0.91 -6.06 25.05
C LEU A 333 2.13 -5.13 24.89
N ALA A 334 2.65 -4.58 25.98
CA ALA A 334 3.86 -3.75 25.96
C ALA A 334 5.11 -4.54 25.51
N GLN A 335 5.24 -5.80 25.95
CA GLN A 335 6.28 -6.72 25.50
C GLN A 335 6.15 -7.02 24.00
N HIS A 336 4.96 -7.36 23.52
CA HIS A 336 4.70 -7.57 22.09
C HIS A 336 4.97 -6.32 21.25
N HIS A 337 4.61 -5.13 21.76
CA HIS A 337 4.89 -3.86 21.11
C HIS A 337 6.40 -3.64 20.94
N THR A 338 7.14 -3.78 22.05
CA THR A 338 8.60 -3.62 22.06
C THR A 338 9.27 -4.66 21.17
N ALA A 339 8.84 -5.92 21.26
CA ALA A 339 9.34 -7.01 20.43
C ALA A 339 9.11 -6.75 18.94
N THR A 340 7.97 -6.13 18.56
CA THR A 340 7.69 -5.74 17.17
C THR A 340 8.77 -4.78 16.65
N HIS A 341 9.16 -3.77 17.44
CA HIS A 341 10.24 -2.85 17.05
C HIS A 341 11.60 -3.54 16.96
N VAL A 342 11.92 -4.41 17.92
CA VAL A 342 13.18 -5.16 17.94
C VAL A 342 13.30 -6.09 16.73
N VAL A 343 12.24 -6.85 16.43
CA VAL A 343 12.20 -7.75 15.27
C VAL A 343 12.24 -6.95 13.96
N GLY A 344 11.54 -5.82 13.87
CA GLY A 344 11.60 -4.93 12.70
C GLY A 344 13.01 -4.38 12.46
N ALA A 345 13.69 -3.93 13.51
CA ALA A 345 15.07 -3.45 13.43
C ALA A 345 16.04 -4.59 13.04
N ALA A 346 15.88 -5.78 13.61
CA ALA A 346 16.67 -6.95 13.25
C ALA A 346 16.46 -7.35 11.79
N ALA A 347 15.22 -7.34 11.29
CA ALA A 347 14.89 -7.59 9.89
C ALA A 347 15.59 -6.58 8.97
N ARG A 348 15.56 -5.29 9.30
CA ARG A 348 16.26 -4.25 8.53
C ARG A 348 17.78 -4.44 8.52
N MET A 349 18.38 -4.87 9.63
CA MET A 349 19.82 -5.16 9.71
C MET A 349 20.24 -6.39 8.90
N ILE A 350 19.40 -7.43 8.82
CA ILE A 350 19.72 -8.68 8.14
C ILE A 350 19.38 -8.62 6.65
N LEU A 351 18.21 -8.09 6.31
CA LEU A 351 17.68 -8.12 4.94
C LEU A 351 18.09 -6.88 4.14
N GLY A 352 18.17 -5.71 4.79
CA GLY A 352 18.53 -4.45 4.14
C GLY A 352 17.62 -3.27 4.51
N SER A 353 18.00 -2.09 4.02
CA SER A 353 17.32 -0.82 4.31
C SER A 353 15.92 -0.69 3.73
N HIS A 354 15.57 -1.49 2.71
CA HIS A 354 14.26 -1.52 2.05
C HIS A 354 13.14 -2.13 2.89
N ILE A 355 13.46 -2.68 4.06
CA ILE A 355 12.47 -3.19 5.01
C ILE A 355 11.77 -2.02 5.70
N ASN A 356 10.47 -1.91 5.44
CA ASN A 356 9.55 -0.99 6.10
C ASN A 356 8.34 -1.76 6.65
N GLN A 357 7.69 -1.22 7.68
CA GLN A 357 6.48 -1.82 8.24
C GLN A 357 5.29 -1.55 7.31
N ALA A 358 4.65 -2.62 6.84
CA ALA A 358 3.40 -2.56 6.06
C ALA A 358 2.17 -2.71 6.96
N GLY A 359 2.30 -3.40 8.08
CA GLY A 359 1.19 -3.70 8.98
C GLY A 359 1.69 -4.29 10.29
N ALA A 360 0.86 -4.25 11.33
CA ALA A 360 1.14 -4.95 12.57
C ALA A 360 -0.14 -5.17 13.37
N LYS A 361 -0.19 -6.26 14.14
CA LYS A 361 -1.24 -6.49 15.14
C LYS A 361 -0.65 -7.14 16.37
N LYS A 362 -1.08 -6.69 17.54
CA LYS A 362 -0.64 -7.20 18.83
C LYS A 362 -1.87 -7.49 19.67
N THR A 363 -2.05 -8.75 20.03
CA THR A 363 -3.01 -9.22 21.02
C THR A 363 -2.27 -9.74 22.25
N SER A 364 -2.98 -10.13 23.30
CA SER A 364 -2.39 -10.77 24.47
C SER A 364 -1.71 -12.10 24.14
N GLU A 365 -2.20 -12.83 23.14
CA GLU A 365 -1.70 -14.17 22.81
C GLU A 365 -0.66 -14.16 21.68
N LYS A 366 -0.78 -13.24 20.72
CA LYS A 366 0.08 -13.22 19.53
C LYS A 366 0.37 -11.81 19.04
N ALA A 367 1.53 -11.65 18.43
CA ALA A 367 1.88 -10.47 17.66
C ALA A 367 2.27 -10.88 16.24
N HIS A 368 1.92 -10.05 15.28
CA HIS A 368 2.45 -10.13 13.92
C HIS A 368 2.93 -8.78 13.44
N LEU A 369 3.97 -8.82 12.62
CA LEU A 369 4.58 -7.69 11.94
C LEU A 369 4.66 -8.04 10.46
N ASP A 370 4.04 -7.21 9.63
CA ASP A 370 4.07 -7.35 8.19
C ASP A 370 5.13 -6.36 7.68
N ILE A 371 6.14 -6.87 6.97
CA ILE A 371 7.23 -6.07 6.42
C ILE A 371 7.21 -6.06 4.89
N THR A 372 7.62 -4.94 4.30
CA THR A 372 7.84 -4.84 2.86
C THR A 372 9.10 -5.63 2.50
N HIS A 373 8.94 -6.67 1.71
CA HIS A 373 10.05 -7.44 1.18
C HIS A 373 9.73 -7.92 -0.24
N PHE A 374 10.76 -8.03 -1.09
CA PHE A 374 10.59 -8.34 -2.50
C PHE A 374 10.52 -9.85 -2.78
N ASP A 375 10.90 -10.69 -1.82
CA ASP A 375 10.83 -12.14 -1.93
C ASP A 375 10.30 -12.77 -0.63
N ALA A 376 10.04 -14.07 -0.63
CA ALA A 376 9.74 -14.80 0.60
C ALA A 376 11.02 -14.96 1.45
N LEU A 377 10.88 -14.84 2.77
CA LEU A 377 11.99 -15.09 3.68
C LEU A 377 12.38 -16.56 3.64
N THR A 378 13.68 -16.82 3.51
CA THR A 378 14.24 -18.16 3.68
C THR A 378 14.27 -18.54 5.17
N ASP A 379 14.34 -19.85 5.44
CA ASP A 379 14.52 -20.34 6.82
C ASP A 379 15.81 -19.82 7.46
N GLU A 380 16.86 -19.63 6.65
CA GLU A 380 18.14 -19.11 7.12
C GLU A 380 18.04 -17.63 7.51
N GLU A 381 17.40 -16.81 6.68
CA GLU A 381 17.13 -15.40 7.00
C GLU A 381 16.26 -15.27 8.25
N THR A 382 15.20 -16.07 8.36
CA THR A 382 14.32 -16.08 9.53
C THR A 382 15.11 -16.37 10.81
N LYS A 383 15.99 -17.39 10.79
CA LYS A 383 16.88 -17.71 11.93
C LYS A 383 17.87 -16.59 12.23
N LYS A 384 18.42 -15.92 11.21
CA LYS A 384 19.32 -14.77 11.40
C LYS A 384 18.61 -13.61 12.06
N ILE A 385 17.38 -13.31 11.65
CA ILE A 385 16.54 -12.26 12.24
C ILE A 385 16.23 -12.59 13.69
N GLU A 386 15.78 -13.82 13.98
CA GLU A 386 15.49 -14.29 15.34
C GLU A 386 16.73 -14.18 16.24
N LYS A 387 17.88 -14.67 15.79
CA LYS A 387 19.13 -14.59 16.54
C LYS A 387 19.51 -13.14 16.80
N LYS A 388 19.42 -12.27 15.79
CA LYS A 388 19.77 -10.86 15.90
C LYS A 388 18.83 -10.12 16.86
N ALA A 389 17.53 -10.38 16.80
CA ALA A 389 16.55 -9.81 17.72
C ALA A 389 16.87 -10.21 19.18
N ASN A 390 17.14 -11.49 19.44
CA ASN A 390 17.51 -11.97 20.77
C ASN A 390 18.84 -11.40 21.26
N GLU A 391 19.82 -11.17 20.38
CA GLU A 391 21.07 -10.48 20.72
C GLU A 391 20.83 -9.02 21.12
N LEU A 392 19.91 -8.32 20.45
CA LEU A 392 19.54 -6.94 20.81
C LEU A 392 18.90 -6.88 22.20
N VAL A 393 17.99 -7.83 22.51
CA VAL A 393 17.36 -7.92 23.83
C VAL A 393 18.37 -8.20 24.95
N LYS A 394 19.42 -8.98 24.68
CA LYS A 394 20.45 -9.34 25.67
C LYS A 394 21.52 -8.27 25.92
N LYS A 395 21.61 -7.26 25.05
CA LYS A 395 22.62 -6.21 25.14
C LYS A 395 22.22 -5.08 26.09
N ASP A 396 20.94 -4.97 26.35
CA ASP A 396 20.33 -4.22 27.45
C ASP A 396 20.15 -5.17 28.65
#